data_AF-A0A1Y3BH06-F1
#
_entry.id   AF-A0A1Y3BH06-F1
#
_cell.length_a   1.000
_cell.length_b   1.000
_cell.length_c   1.000
_cell.angle_alpha   90.00
_cell.angle_beta   90.00
_cell.angle_gamma   90.00
#
_symmetry.space_group_name_H-M   'P 1'
#
loop_
_entity.id
_entity.type
_entity.pdbx_description
1 polymer ?
#
loop_
_entity_poly.entity_id
_entity_poly.type
_entity_poly.pdbx_seq_one_letter_code
_entity_poly.pdbx_strand_id
1 'polypeptide(L)'
;MDYLGKDMRKVRDDDKEEEKKDIKTLDEGDIALLKSYGAGHYSRAIKKVEEDIQSTLKRVNELTGIKESDTGLAPPALWDLAADKQTLQNEQPLQVARCTKIIKQENEEPKYIINVKQFAKFVVDLADSVAPTDIEEGMRVGVDRNKYQIHVPL
;
A
#
# COMPACT_ATOMS: atom_id res chain seq x y z
N MET A 1 51.57 44.31 68.27
CA MET A 1 52.16 42.96 68.39
C MET A 1 51.21 41.98 67.72
N ASP A 2 51.36 41.87 66.40
CA ASP A 2 50.76 40.84 65.55
C ASP A 2 51.97 39.99 65.10
N TYR A 3 52.04 38.73 65.52
CA TYR A 3 53.27 37.92 65.50
C TYR A 3 53.23 36.78 64.47
N LEU A 4 52.42 36.92 63.42
CA LEU A 4 52.38 35.96 62.31
C LEU A 4 52.46 36.71 60.97
N GLY A 5 53.47 36.41 60.16
CA GLY A 5 53.62 36.98 58.82
C GLY A 5 52.54 36.48 57.85
N LYS A 6 52.29 37.25 56.78
CA LYS A 6 51.28 36.93 55.73
C LYS A 6 51.54 35.57 55.04
N ASP A 7 52.77 35.10 55.08
CA ASP A 7 53.27 33.81 54.63
C ASP A 7 52.77 32.61 55.46
N MET A 8 52.38 32.84 56.73
CA MET A 8 51.85 31.80 57.62
C MET A 8 50.31 31.81 57.72
N ARG A 9 49.64 32.71 57.00
CA ARG A 9 48.17 32.78 56.96
C ARG A 9 47.69 32.01 55.72
N LYS A 10 47.08 30.84 55.93
CA LYS A 10 46.47 30.05 54.85
C LYS A 10 45.18 30.74 54.39
N VAL A 11 45.31 31.76 53.56
CA VAL A 11 44.19 32.35 52.81
C VAL A 11 43.81 31.32 51.75
N ARG A 12 42.54 30.91 51.73
CA ARG A 12 41.99 30.24 50.55
C ARG A 12 42.03 31.27 49.43
N ASP A 13 42.96 31.12 48.50
CA ASP A 13 42.80 31.74 47.18
C ASP A 13 41.61 31.05 46.53
N ASP A 14 40.43 31.65 46.71
CA ASP A 14 39.22 31.37 45.94
C ASP A 14 39.26 32.08 44.56
N ASP A 15 40.46 32.36 44.05
CA ASP A 15 40.72 32.75 42.66
C ASP A 15 41.36 31.58 41.89
N LYS A 16 40.70 30.42 41.92
CA LYS A 16 40.75 29.53 40.77
C LYS A 16 39.86 30.15 39.70
N GLU A 17 40.40 31.17 39.01
CA GLU A 17 40.00 31.45 37.65
C GLU A 17 39.89 30.10 36.95
N GLU A 18 38.70 29.84 36.42
CA GLU A 18 38.47 28.71 35.53
C GLU A 18 39.49 28.84 34.39
N GLU A 19 40.63 28.16 34.51
CA GLU A 19 41.35 27.66 33.34
C GLU A 19 40.37 26.73 32.65
N LYS A 20 39.50 27.33 31.84
CA LYS A 20 38.85 26.70 30.71
C LYS A 20 40.01 26.14 29.92
N LYS A 21 40.35 24.87 30.19
CA LYS A 21 41.23 24.09 29.34
C LYS A 21 40.66 24.27 27.95
N ASP A 22 41.34 25.06 27.12
CA ASP A 22 40.92 25.28 25.74
C ASP A 22 40.68 23.90 25.15
N ILE A 23 39.42 23.66 24.79
CA ILE A 23 39.02 22.40 24.19
C ILE A 23 39.72 22.37 22.85
N LYS A 24 40.89 21.76 22.81
CA LYS A 24 41.68 21.62 21.58
C LYS A 24 40.89 20.68 20.68
N THR A 25 40.11 21.28 19.78
CA THR A 25 39.35 20.56 18.76
C THR A 25 40.34 19.81 17.89
N LEU A 26 40.07 18.52 17.66
CA LEU A 26 40.91 17.71 16.77
C LEU A 26 40.99 18.39 15.40
N ASP A 27 42.20 18.48 14.86
CA ASP A 27 42.39 18.95 13.49
C ASP A 27 41.91 17.88 12.49
N GLU A 28 41.72 18.28 11.23
CA GLU A 28 41.21 17.37 10.18
C GLU A 28 42.13 16.15 9.97
N GLY A 29 43.42 16.31 10.25
CA GLY A 29 44.44 15.25 10.19
C GLY A 29 44.31 14.23 11.33
N ASP A 30 44.09 14.68 12.56
CA ASP A 30 43.85 13.87 13.75
C ASP A 30 42.56 13.08 13.61
N ILE A 31 41.51 13.70 13.05
CA ILE A 31 40.24 13.03 12.75
C ILE A 31 40.43 11.94 11.70
N ALA A 32 41.22 12.19 10.65
CA ALA A 32 41.51 11.20 9.62
C ALA A 32 42.36 10.04 10.16
N LEU A 33 43.34 10.33 11.01
CA LEU A 33 44.18 9.33 11.68
C LEU A 33 43.33 8.44 12.58
N LEU A 34 42.47 9.00 13.45
CA LEU A 34 41.58 8.21 14.31
C LEU A 34 40.60 7.35 13.50
N LYS A 35 40.02 7.88 12.42
CA LYS A 35 39.14 7.12 11.52
C LYS A 35 39.86 5.96 10.84
N SER A 36 41.15 6.12 10.53
CA SER A 36 41.97 5.06 9.94
C SER A 36 42.43 4.02 10.96
N TYR A 37 42.71 4.43 12.20
CA TYR A 37 43.31 3.59 13.23
C TYR A 37 42.33 2.54 13.79
N GLY A 38 41.02 2.81 13.75
CA GLY A 38 39.97 1.86 14.15
C GLY A 38 39.36 1.02 13.02
N ALA A 39 39.72 1.27 11.77
CA ALA A 39 39.14 0.60 10.61
C ALA A 39 40.04 -0.55 10.12
N GLY A 40 39.54 -1.78 10.18
CA GLY A 40 40.26 -2.95 9.64
C GLY A 40 40.54 -2.80 8.13
N HIS A 41 41.63 -3.42 7.67
CA HIS A 41 42.15 -3.35 6.29
C HIS A 41 41.07 -3.59 5.20
N TYR A 42 40.04 -4.38 5.48
CA TYR A 42 38.96 -4.71 4.55
C TYR A 42 37.67 -3.90 4.76
N SER A 43 37.58 -3.05 5.79
CA SER A 43 36.34 -2.34 6.15
C SER A 43 35.78 -1.47 5.01
N ARG A 44 36.67 -0.80 4.25
CA ARG A 44 36.27 0.00 3.08
C ARG A 44 35.74 -0.86 1.93
N ALA A 45 36.36 -2.00 1.66
CA ALA A 45 35.92 -2.92 0.62
C ALA A 45 34.56 -3.54 0.95
N ILE A 46 34.34 -3.92 2.22
CA ILE A 46 33.07 -4.46 2.70
C ILE A 46 31.94 -3.43 2.54
N LYS A 47 32.16 -2.19 3.00
CA LYS A 47 31.15 -1.13 2.88
C LYS A 47 30.79 -0.81 1.42
N LYS A 48 31.78 -0.81 0.52
CA LYS A 48 31.53 -0.60 -0.91
C LYS A 48 30.64 -1.72 -1.48
N VAL A 49 30.95 -2.98 -1.15
CA VAL A 49 30.14 -4.12 -1.61
C VAL A 49 28.73 -4.08 -1.01
N GLU A 50 28.57 -3.69 0.24
CA GLU A 50 27.24 -3.51 0.86
C GLU A 50 26.40 -2.44 0.13
N GLU A 51 27.02 -1.32 -0.23
CA GLU A 51 26.36 -0.25 -0.99
C GLU A 51 25.99 -0.70 -2.42
N ASP A 52 26.86 -1.46 -3.07
CA ASP A 52 26.61 -2.05 -4.39
C ASP A 52 25.46 -3.08 -4.34
N ILE A 53 25.37 -3.88 -3.28
CA ILE A 53 24.25 -4.81 -3.06
C ILE A 53 22.93 -4.04 -2.89
N GLN A 54 22.93 -2.98 -2.07
CA GLN A 54 21.73 -2.18 -1.83
C GLN A 54 21.25 -1.45 -3.10
N SER A 55 22.17 -0.89 -3.88
CA SER A 55 21.83 -0.23 -5.15
C SER A 55 21.29 -1.22 -6.18
N THR A 56 21.89 -2.40 -6.26
CA THR A 56 21.42 -3.47 -7.15
C THR A 56 20.04 -3.96 -6.74
N LEU A 57 19.78 -4.13 -5.44
CA LEU A 57 18.46 -4.53 -4.93
C LEU A 57 17.39 -3.48 -5.27
N LYS A 58 17.69 -2.19 -5.10
CA LYS A 58 16.78 -1.11 -5.50
C LYS A 58 16.47 -1.14 -6.99
N ARG A 59 17.50 -1.30 -7.83
CA ARG A 59 17.34 -1.40 -9.30
C ARG A 59 16.50 -2.60 -9.71
N VAL A 60 16.69 -3.76 -9.06
CA VAL A 60 15.86 -4.94 -9.31
C VAL A 60 14.41 -4.67 -8.91
N ASN A 61 14.16 -4.09 -7.75
CA ASN A 61 12.80 -3.77 -7.28
C ASN A 61 12.07 -2.74 -8.15
N GLU A 62 12.79 -1.79 -8.73
CA GLU A 62 12.24 -0.84 -9.70
C GLU A 62 11.88 -1.53 -11.03
N LEU A 63 12.75 -2.41 -11.54
CA LEU A 63 12.51 -3.15 -12.77
C LEU A 63 11.40 -4.19 -12.64
N THR A 64 11.29 -4.85 -11.49
CA THR A 64 10.22 -5.83 -11.23
C THR A 64 8.87 -5.16 -11.00
N GLY A 65 8.81 -3.83 -10.88
CA GLY A 65 7.56 -3.10 -10.71
C GLY A 65 6.81 -3.46 -9.43
N ILE A 66 7.51 -3.96 -8.41
CA ILE A 66 6.95 -4.32 -7.09
C ILE A 66 6.51 -3.06 -6.33
N LYS A 67 6.99 -1.88 -6.74
CA LYS A 67 6.47 -0.62 -6.25
C LYS A 67 5.06 -0.45 -6.82
N GLU A 68 4.06 -0.67 -5.97
CA GLU A 68 2.65 -0.51 -6.26
C GLU A 68 2.45 0.79 -7.04
N SER A 69 2.15 0.66 -8.33
CA SER A 69 1.58 1.76 -9.07
C SER A 69 0.23 2.08 -8.46
N ASP A 70 -0.08 3.36 -8.24
CA ASP A 70 -1.34 3.89 -7.68
C ASP A 70 -2.60 3.57 -8.54
N THR A 71 -2.54 2.52 -9.36
CA THR A 71 -3.63 2.01 -10.18
C THR A 71 -4.67 1.21 -9.38
N GLY A 72 -4.44 1.00 -8.08
CA GLY A 72 -5.36 0.26 -7.19
C GLY A 72 -5.52 -1.22 -7.54
N LEU A 73 -4.59 -1.78 -8.32
CA LEU A 73 -4.57 -3.19 -8.71
C LEU A 73 -3.62 -3.95 -7.79
N ALA A 74 -4.00 -5.17 -7.41
CA ALA A 74 -3.10 -6.07 -6.71
C ALA A 74 -1.86 -6.37 -7.59
N PRO A 75 -0.68 -6.59 -6.99
CA PRO A 75 0.52 -6.97 -7.75
C PRO A 75 0.24 -8.19 -8.64
N PRO A 76 0.70 -8.22 -9.91
CA PRO A 76 0.43 -9.32 -10.84
C PRO A 76 0.85 -10.70 -10.32
N ALA A 77 1.85 -10.76 -9.44
CA ALA A 77 2.31 -12.01 -8.82
C ALA A 77 1.27 -12.64 -7.87
N LEU A 78 0.30 -11.86 -7.38
CA LEU A 78 -0.79 -12.32 -6.53
C LEU A 78 -2.04 -12.71 -7.32
N TRP A 79 -2.05 -12.56 -8.66
CA TRP A 79 -3.21 -12.92 -9.47
C TRP A 79 -3.31 -14.43 -9.63
N ASP A 80 -4.49 -14.99 -9.37
CA ASP A 80 -4.80 -16.38 -9.69
C ASP A 80 -5.34 -16.48 -11.12
N LEU A 81 -4.41 -16.55 -12.08
CA LEU A 81 -4.74 -16.62 -13.51
C LEU A 81 -5.61 -17.85 -13.86
N ALA A 82 -5.54 -18.93 -13.08
CA ALA A 82 -6.32 -20.14 -13.33
C ALA A 82 -7.78 -19.92 -12.93
N ALA A 83 -8.01 -19.36 -11.74
CA ALA A 83 -9.35 -18.97 -11.30
C ALA A 83 -9.94 -17.90 -12.22
N ASP A 84 -9.17 -16.87 -12.57
CA ASP A 84 -9.64 -15.78 -13.43
C ASP A 84 -10.08 -16.28 -14.80
N LYS A 85 -9.32 -17.22 -15.39
CA LYS A 85 -9.67 -17.85 -16.66
C LYS A 85 -10.94 -18.68 -16.56
N GLN A 86 -11.15 -19.37 -15.44
CA GLN A 86 -12.36 -20.16 -15.21
C GLN A 86 -13.58 -19.25 -15.06
N THR A 87 -13.46 -18.15 -14.33
CA THR A 87 -14.53 -17.14 -14.21
C THR A 87 -14.89 -16.56 -15.56
N LEU A 88 -13.91 -16.16 -16.38
CA LEU A 88 -14.17 -15.57 -17.70
C LEU A 88 -14.80 -16.55 -18.70
N GLN A 89 -14.57 -17.86 -18.52
CA GLN A 89 -15.19 -18.90 -19.36
C GLN A 89 -16.61 -19.24 -18.93
N ASN A 90 -16.89 -19.24 -17.62
CA ASN A 90 -18.17 -19.64 -17.07
C ASN A 90 -19.17 -18.47 -16.97
N GLU A 91 -18.69 -17.27 -16.69
CA GLU A 91 -19.52 -16.09 -16.46
C GLU A 91 -19.47 -15.15 -17.66
N GLN A 92 -20.60 -15.00 -18.33
CA GLN A 92 -20.75 -14.02 -19.40
C GLN A 92 -20.91 -12.61 -18.81
N PRO A 93 -20.34 -11.56 -19.42
CA PRO A 93 -20.49 -10.19 -18.93
C PRO A 93 -21.95 -9.73 -18.95
N LEU A 94 -22.55 -9.63 -17.77
CA LEU A 94 -23.92 -9.15 -17.58
C LEU A 94 -24.00 -7.62 -17.64
N GLN A 95 -25.07 -7.11 -18.22
CA GLN A 95 -25.43 -5.70 -18.21
C GLN A 95 -26.30 -5.39 -16.99
N VAL A 96 -26.00 -4.27 -16.31
CA VAL A 96 -26.79 -3.85 -15.15
C VAL A 96 -28.09 -3.18 -15.59
N ALA A 97 -29.20 -3.70 -15.08
CA ALA A 97 -30.54 -3.12 -15.21
C ALA A 97 -31.21 -2.96 -13.83
N ARG A 98 -32.36 -2.30 -13.79
CA ARG A 98 -33.22 -2.21 -12.60
C ARG A 98 -34.57 -2.86 -12.90
N CYS A 99 -35.00 -3.81 -12.07
CA CYS A 99 -36.36 -4.32 -12.12
C CYS A 99 -37.32 -3.20 -11.66
N THR A 100 -38.32 -2.87 -12.47
CA THR A 100 -39.27 -1.80 -12.16
C THR A 100 -40.62 -2.31 -11.74
N LYS A 101 -41.09 -3.40 -12.34
CA LYS A 101 -42.40 -3.97 -12.04
C LYS A 101 -42.42 -5.47 -12.33
N ILE A 102 -43.10 -6.23 -11.48
CA ILE A 102 -43.32 -7.67 -11.67
C ILE A 102 -44.75 -7.88 -12.18
N ILE A 103 -44.90 -8.61 -13.28
CA ILE A 103 -46.19 -8.98 -13.85
C ILE A 103 -46.45 -10.44 -13.50
N LYS A 104 -47.29 -10.68 -12.50
CA LYS A 104 -47.76 -12.02 -12.13
C LYS A 104 -49.07 -12.29 -12.87
N GLN A 105 -49.07 -13.26 -13.78
CA GLN A 105 -50.29 -13.77 -14.41
C GLN A 105 -50.69 -15.08 -13.72
N GLU A 106 -51.98 -15.31 -13.52
CA GLU A 106 -52.50 -16.44 -12.71
C GLU A 106 -52.24 -17.82 -13.34
N ASN A 107 -51.83 -17.87 -14.62
CA ASN A 107 -51.65 -19.10 -15.40
C ASN A 107 -50.35 -19.15 -16.24
N GLU A 108 -49.44 -18.18 -16.12
CA GLU A 108 -48.16 -18.14 -16.87
C GLU A 108 -46.99 -17.81 -15.94
N GLU A 109 -45.77 -18.12 -16.38
CA GLU A 109 -44.53 -17.72 -15.70
C GLU A 109 -44.47 -16.19 -15.51
N PRO A 110 -44.00 -15.70 -14.35
CA PRO A 110 -43.96 -14.28 -14.06
C PRO A 110 -43.03 -13.54 -15.04
N LYS A 111 -43.54 -12.46 -15.64
CA LYS A 111 -42.76 -11.60 -16.54
C LYS A 111 -42.31 -10.36 -15.79
N TYR A 112 -41.12 -9.88 -16.11
CA TYR A 112 -40.49 -8.77 -15.39
C TYR A 112 -40.27 -7.58 -16.32
N ILE A 113 -40.56 -6.37 -15.84
CA ILE A 113 -40.22 -5.14 -16.56
C ILE A 113 -38.90 -4.60 -16.03
N ILE A 114 -37.86 -4.63 -16.84
CA ILE A 114 -36.57 -4.03 -16.52
C ILE A 114 -36.39 -2.68 -17.21
N ASN A 115 -35.61 -1.78 -16.59
CA ASN A 115 -35.17 -0.53 -17.19
C ASN A 115 -33.65 -0.54 -17.35
N VAL A 116 -33.17 -0.45 -18.59
CA VAL A 116 -31.75 -0.36 -18.92
C VAL A 116 -31.40 1.10 -19.21
N LYS A 117 -30.47 1.68 -18.43
CA LYS A 117 -30.23 3.14 -18.34
C LYS A 117 -29.98 3.85 -19.69
N GLN A 118 -29.44 3.15 -20.70
CA GLN A 118 -29.08 3.73 -22.00
C GLN A 118 -30.03 3.35 -23.15
N PHE A 119 -30.91 2.36 -22.97
CA PHE A 119 -31.68 1.78 -24.07
C PHE A 119 -33.17 2.06 -23.90
N ALA A 120 -33.87 1.31 -23.06
CA ALA A 120 -35.30 1.50 -22.78
C ALA A 120 -35.76 0.54 -21.66
N LYS A 121 -37.09 0.41 -21.52
CA LYS A 121 -37.74 -0.62 -20.72
C LYS A 121 -38.03 -1.85 -21.57
N PHE A 122 -37.81 -3.04 -21.02
CA PHE A 122 -38.05 -4.32 -21.68
C PHE A 122 -38.88 -5.24 -20.77
N VAL A 123 -39.73 -6.06 -21.38
CA VAL A 123 -40.40 -7.18 -20.71
C VAL A 123 -39.53 -8.41 -20.93
N VAL A 124 -39.12 -9.04 -19.84
CA VAL A 124 -38.11 -10.10 -19.85
C VAL A 124 -38.52 -11.26 -18.96
N ASP A 125 -38.00 -12.43 -19.30
CA ASP A 125 -38.16 -13.65 -18.54
C ASP A 125 -36.97 -13.85 -17.58
N LEU A 126 -37.16 -14.73 -16.60
CA LEU A 126 -36.13 -15.14 -15.67
C LEU A 126 -35.24 -16.24 -16.30
N ALA A 127 -33.95 -16.28 -15.97
CA ALA A 127 -33.09 -17.41 -16.32
C ALA A 127 -33.24 -18.55 -15.31
N ASP A 128 -32.91 -19.78 -15.72
CA ASP A 128 -33.00 -20.99 -14.88
C ASP A 128 -32.12 -20.93 -13.60
N SER A 129 -31.18 -19.99 -13.56
CA SER A 129 -30.27 -19.80 -12.42
C SER A 129 -30.89 -19.04 -11.24
N VAL A 130 -32.10 -18.46 -11.40
CA VAL A 130 -32.71 -17.59 -10.37
C VAL A 130 -34.13 -18.04 -10.07
N ALA A 131 -34.51 -18.05 -8.80
CA ALA A 131 -35.88 -18.32 -8.41
C ALA A 131 -36.73 -17.04 -8.48
N PRO A 132 -38.02 -17.12 -8.86
CA PRO A 132 -38.92 -15.97 -8.89
C PRO A 132 -39.11 -15.25 -7.55
N THR A 133 -38.75 -15.91 -6.44
CA THR A 133 -38.76 -15.36 -5.07
C THR A 133 -37.64 -14.35 -4.82
N ASP A 134 -36.56 -14.42 -5.58
CA ASP A 134 -35.33 -13.68 -5.31
C ASP A 134 -35.31 -12.31 -6.03
N ILE A 135 -36.39 -11.98 -6.77
CA ILE A 135 -36.51 -10.76 -7.56
C ILE A 135 -37.63 -9.88 -7.01
N GLU A 136 -37.25 -8.69 -6.55
CA GLU A 136 -38.16 -7.66 -6.06
C GLU A 136 -38.23 -6.43 -6.99
N GLU A 137 -39.30 -5.66 -6.86
CA GLU A 137 -39.46 -4.38 -7.57
C GLU A 137 -38.47 -3.35 -7.03
N GLY A 138 -37.75 -2.68 -7.93
CA GLY A 138 -36.73 -1.69 -7.61
C GLY A 138 -35.31 -2.24 -7.47
N MET A 139 -35.16 -3.57 -7.44
CA MET A 139 -33.86 -4.24 -7.28
C MET A 139 -32.97 -4.09 -8.51
N ARG A 140 -31.65 -4.05 -8.31
CA ARG A 140 -30.67 -4.09 -9.41
C ARG A 140 -30.50 -5.54 -9.84
N VAL A 141 -30.43 -5.76 -11.14
CA VAL A 141 -30.33 -7.11 -11.71
C VAL A 141 -29.30 -7.12 -12.84
N GLY A 142 -28.54 -8.20 -12.92
CA GLY A 142 -27.65 -8.53 -14.03
C GLY A 142 -28.42 -9.23 -15.14
N VAL A 143 -28.37 -8.65 -16.33
CA VAL A 143 -29.16 -9.03 -17.49
C VAL A 143 -28.23 -9.36 -18.66
N ASP A 144 -28.53 -10.41 -19.42
CA ASP A 144 -27.74 -10.73 -20.63
C ASP A 144 -27.93 -9.69 -21.75
N ARG A 145 -26.91 -9.50 -22.61
CA ARG A 145 -26.93 -8.52 -23.71
C ARG A 145 -27.77 -8.95 -24.90
N ASN A 146 -27.94 -10.26 -25.12
CA ASN A 146 -28.60 -10.77 -26.33
C ASN A 146 -30.11 -10.92 -26.11
N LYS A 147 -30.49 -11.70 -25.09
CA LYS A 147 -31.90 -12.06 -24.84
C LYS A 147 -32.54 -11.26 -23.70
N TYR A 148 -31.76 -10.41 -23.02
CA TYR A 148 -32.19 -9.60 -21.87
C TYR A 148 -32.82 -10.41 -20.72
N GLN A 149 -32.40 -11.66 -20.50
CA GLN A 149 -32.88 -12.47 -19.37
C GLN A 149 -32.17 -12.09 -18.07
N ILE A 150 -32.89 -12.17 -16.95
CA ILE A 150 -32.34 -11.88 -15.62
C ILE A 150 -31.55 -13.09 -15.11
N HIS A 151 -30.25 -12.92 -14.86
CA HIS A 151 -29.35 -13.99 -14.41
C HIS A 151 -28.95 -13.92 -12.95
N VAL A 152 -28.77 -12.72 -12.40
CA VAL A 152 -28.25 -12.51 -11.03
C VAL A 152 -28.86 -11.25 -10.42
N PRO A 153 -29.43 -11.31 -9.20
CA PRO A 153 -29.75 -10.12 -8.41
C PRO A 153 -28.48 -9.44 -7.87
N LEU A 154 -28.43 -8.09 -7.90
CA LEU A 154 -27.29 -7.25 -7.49
C LEU A 154 -27.62 -6.35 -6.29
#